data_AF-A0A3C1YPA1-F1
#
_entry.id   AF-A0A3C1YPA1-F1
#
_cell.length_a   1.000
_cell.length_b   1.000
_cell.length_c   1.000
_cell.angle_alpha   90.00
_cell.angle_beta   90.00
_cell.angle_gamma   90.00
#
_symmetry.space_group_name_H-M   'P 1'
#
loop_
_entity.id
_entity.type
_entity.pdbx_description
1 polymer ?
#
loop_
_entity_poly.entity_id
_entity_poly.type
_entity_poly.pdbx_seq_one_letter_code
_entity_poly.pdbx_strand_id
1 'polypeptide(L)'
;MIKSFMSTRNIIVSVILLVVCCILGDAANVVGIADNPPGIALAYLSTIALVLAFVHPLRNSKQFRYLVYTSGIGFILFAILHNVFEGISSKVGETSIAFSLLNGAGVASFLIAIFICPIGLLIGAIGAVIMSSRERRSKQNSSAA
;
A
#
# COMPACT_ATOMS: atom_id res chain seq x y z
N MET A 1 14.59 -10.94 -11.36
CA MET A 1 13.79 -10.28 -10.30
C MET A 1 12.67 -11.16 -9.74
N ILE A 2 12.03 -12.02 -10.55
CA ILE A 2 10.88 -12.87 -10.14
C ILE A 2 11.27 -14.07 -9.25
N LYS A 3 12.49 -14.63 -9.39
CA LYS A 3 12.89 -15.86 -8.67
C LYS A 3 12.92 -15.74 -7.13
N SER A 4 13.00 -14.55 -6.53
CA SER A 4 12.95 -14.40 -5.06
C SER A 4 11.54 -14.33 -4.48
N PHE A 5 10.51 -14.11 -5.31
CA PHE A 5 9.10 -14.17 -4.90
C PHE A 5 8.65 -15.61 -4.63
N MET A 6 9.30 -16.59 -5.28
CA MET A 6 8.86 -17.99 -5.36
C MET A 6 9.43 -18.91 -4.27
N SER A 7 9.83 -18.39 -3.10
CA SER A 7 10.03 -19.28 -1.95
C SER A 7 8.67 -19.63 -1.38
N THR A 8 8.35 -20.93 -1.23
CA THR A 8 7.08 -21.43 -0.70
C THR A 8 6.69 -20.74 0.61
N ARG A 9 7.67 -20.46 1.48
CA ARG A 9 7.45 -19.73 2.74
C ARG A 9 7.00 -18.29 2.51
N ASN A 10 7.57 -17.59 1.53
CA ASN A 10 7.22 -16.20 1.26
C ASN A 10 5.80 -16.08 0.67
N ILE A 11 5.43 -17.03 -0.21
CA ILE A 11 4.07 -17.11 -0.76
C ILE A 11 3.06 -17.38 0.36
N ILE A 12 3.34 -18.36 1.24
CA ILE A 12 2.46 -18.68 2.38
C ILE A 12 2.26 -17.46 3.28
N VAL A 13 3.32 -16.73 3.63
CA VAL A 13 3.20 -15.51 4.46
C VAL A 13 2.40 -14.42 3.75
N SER A 14 2.63 -14.19 2.46
CA SER A 14 1.84 -13.22 1.68
C SER A 14 0.36 -13.61 1.61
N VAL A 15 0.05 -14.90 1.45
CA VAL A 15 -1.34 -15.40 1.44
C VAL A 15 -1.99 -15.24 2.81
N ILE A 16 -1.29 -15.57 3.90
CA ILE A 16 -1.80 -15.36 5.26
C ILE A 16 -2.10 -13.89 5.51
N LEU A 17 -1.19 -12.98 5.13
CA LEU A 17 -1.39 -11.54 5.27
C LEU A 17 -2.58 -11.03 4.45
N LEU A 18 -2.82 -11.60 3.26
CA LEU A 18 -3.97 -11.28 2.43
C LEU A 18 -5.29 -11.75 3.09
N VAL A 19 -5.32 -12.97 3.64
CA VAL A 19 -6.47 -13.48 4.39
C VAL A 19 -6.76 -12.61 5.61
N VAL A 20 -5.71 -12.23 6.36
CA VAL A 20 -5.82 -11.32 7.51
C VAL A 20 -6.34 -9.94 7.08
N CYS A 21 -5.89 -9.41 5.94
CA CYS A 21 -6.41 -8.17 5.37
C CYS A 21 -7.92 -8.25 5.08
N CYS A 22 -8.38 -9.33 4.43
CA CYS A 22 -9.81 -9.51 4.16
C CYS A 22 -10.62 -9.55 5.47
N ILE A 23 -10.19 -10.34 6.45
CA ILE A 23 -10.87 -10.46 7.74
C ILE A 23 -10.93 -9.11 8.48
N LEU A 24 -9.83 -8.36 8.49
CA LEU A 24 -9.76 -7.03 9.12
C LEU A 24 -10.63 -6.00 8.38
N GLY A 25 -10.70 -6.07 7.05
CA GLY A 25 -11.55 -5.21 6.24
C GLY A 25 -13.03 -5.44 6.52
N ASP A 26 -13.45 -6.71 6.56
CA ASP A 26 -14.83 -7.09 6.89
C ASP A 26 -15.18 -6.66 8.33
N ALA A 27 -14.26 -6.86 9.28
CA ALA A 27 -14.43 -6.42 10.65
C ALA A 27 -14.57 -4.90 10.76
N ALA A 28 -13.77 -4.12 10.01
CA ALA A 28 -13.88 -2.66 9.96
C ALA A 28 -15.26 -2.21 9.43
N ASN A 29 -15.78 -2.92 8.43
CA ASN A 29 -17.10 -2.65 7.86
C ASN A 29 -18.23 -2.93 8.87
N VAL A 30 -18.14 -4.03 9.63
CA VAL A 30 -19.11 -4.39 10.68
C VAL A 30 -19.09 -3.40 11.85
N VAL A 31 -17.89 -2.96 12.25
CA VAL A 31 -17.71 -2.03 13.39
C VAL A 31 -18.11 -0.59 13.05
N GLY A 32 -18.15 -0.26 11.75
CA GLY A 32 -18.48 1.07 11.24
C GLY A 32 -17.28 2.00 11.20
N ILE A 33 -16.93 2.49 10.00
CA ILE A 33 -15.77 3.38 9.79
C ILE A 33 -16.11 4.84 10.11
N ALA A 34 -17.36 5.25 9.96
CA ALA A 34 -17.78 6.65 10.01
C ALA A 34 -17.82 7.24 11.43
N ASP A 35 -18.16 6.43 12.44
CA ASP A 35 -18.45 6.93 13.80
C ASP A 35 -17.69 6.19 14.91
N ASN A 36 -16.76 5.30 14.54
CA ASN A 36 -16.10 4.43 15.50
C ASN A 36 -14.57 4.45 15.33
N PRO A 37 -13.81 5.04 16.29
CA PRO A 37 -12.35 4.98 16.31
C PRO A 37 -11.76 3.56 16.12
N PRO A 38 -12.35 2.48 16.67
CA PRO A 38 -11.89 1.12 16.42
C PRO A 38 -12.03 0.68 14.96
N GLY A 39 -13.09 1.10 14.26
CA GLY A 39 -13.33 0.76 12.85
C GLY A 39 -12.28 1.38 11.93
N ILE A 40 -11.91 2.64 12.20
CA ILE A 40 -10.83 3.34 11.49
C ILE A 40 -9.49 2.63 11.73
N ALA A 41 -9.19 2.26 12.99
CA ALA A 41 -7.96 1.53 13.30
C ALA A 41 -7.89 0.18 12.56
N LEU A 42 -9.00 -0.57 12.49
CA LEU A 42 -9.09 -1.82 11.75
C LEU A 42 -8.88 -1.62 10.24
N ALA A 43 -9.40 -0.54 9.66
CA ALA A 43 -9.19 -0.22 8.24
C ALA A 43 -7.71 0.09 7.94
N TYR A 44 -7.03 0.83 8.83
CA TYR A 44 -5.59 1.06 8.71
C TYR A 44 -4.78 -0.24 8.86
N LEU A 45 -5.14 -1.10 9.82
CA LEU A 45 -4.48 -2.40 10.01
C LEU A 45 -4.66 -3.32 8.80
N SER A 46 -5.85 -3.34 8.20
CA SER A 46 -6.12 -4.04 6.95
C SER A 46 -5.21 -3.54 5.82
N THR A 47 -5.07 -2.23 5.67
CA THR A 47 -4.20 -1.65 4.64
C THR A 47 -2.72 -1.97 4.90
N ILE A 48 -2.27 -1.93 6.16
CA ILE A 48 -0.90 -2.33 6.52
C ILE A 48 -0.66 -3.80 6.17
N ALA A 49 -1.60 -4.69 6.51
CA ALA A 49 -1.51 -6.11 6.17
C ALA A 49 -1.45 -6.34 4.66
N LEU A 50 -2.25 -5.61 3.88
CA LEU A 50 -2.23 -5.63 2.42
C LEU A 50 -0.87 -5.21 1.88
N VAL A 51 -0.34 -4.05 2.30
CA VAL A 51 0.96 -3.56 1.84
C VAL A 51 2.07 -4.53 2.25
N LEU A 52 2.04 -5.07 3.47
CA LEU A 52 2.99 -6.08 3.93
C LEU A 52 2.92 -7.37 3.12
N ALA A 53 1.74 -7.79 2.65
CA ALA A 53 1.61 -8.98 1.81
C ALA A 53 2.47 -8.89 0.54
N PHE A 54 2.56 -7.69 -0.06
CA PHE A 54 3.37 -7.43 -1.25
C PHE A 54 4.83 -7.07 -0.94
N VAL A 55 5.08 -6.44 0.20
CA VAL A 55 6.40 -5.90 0.57
C VAL A 55 7.27 -6.93 1.30
N HIS A 56 6.68 -7.89 2.02
CA HIS A 56 7.40 -8.89 2.81
C HIS A 56 8.45 -9.69 2.00
N PRO A 57 8.25 -10.05 0.72
CA PRO A 57 9.28 -10.73 -0.08
C PRO A 57 10.51 -9.87 -0.44
N LEU A 58 10.46 -8.54 -0.24
CA LEU A 58 11.55 -7.63 -0.62
C LEU A 58 12.72 -7.79 0.35
N ARG A 59 13.83 -8.35 -0.16
CA ARG A 59 15.02 -8.68 0.66
C ARG A 59 16.22 -7.75 0.41
N ASN A 60 16.10 -6.82 -0.54
CA ASN A 60 17.21 -5.94 -0.95
C ASN A 60 16.94 -4.48 -0.63
N SER A 61 17.95 -3.72 -0.18
CA SER A 61 17.82 -2.27 0.07
C SER A 61 17.37 -1.48 -1.17
N LYS A 62 17.80 -1.89 -2.36
CA LYS A 62 17.38 -1.27 -3.63
C LYS A 62 15.88 -1.44 -3.92
N GLN A 63 15.30 -2.57 -3.51
CA GLN A 63 13.88 -2.85 -3.71
C GLN A 63 12.99 -2.00 -2.80
N PHE A 64 13.40 -1.77 -1.55
CA PHE A 64 12.70 -0.85 -0.65
C PHE A 64 12.76 0.60 -1.15
N ARG A 65 13.90 1.03 -1.72
CA ARG A 65 13.98 2.34 -2.38
C ARG A 65 13.02 2.46 -3.56
N TYR A 66 12.92 1.42 -4.40
CA TYR A 66 11.94 1.41 -5.48
C TYR A 66 10.51 1.55 -4.96
N LEU A 67 10.17 0.87 -3.87
CA LEU A 67 8.86 1.00 -3.22
C LEU A 67 8.57 2.45 -2.79
N VAL A 68 9.55 3.14 -2.19
CA VAL A 68 9.42 4.56 -1.83
C VAL A 68 9.16 5.42 -3.07
N TYR A 69 9.94 5.23 -4.13
CA TYR A 69 9.76 5.99 -5.38
C TYR A 69 8.39 5.71 -6.03
N THR A 70 8.01 4.44 -6.16
CA THR A 70 6.72 4.07 -6.75
C THR A 70 5.55 4.54 -5.89
N SER A 71 5.69 4.56 -4.57
CA SER A 71 4.66 5.06 -3.67
C SER A 71 4.57 6.60 -3.72
N GLY A 72 5.70 7.31 -3.81
CA GLY A 72 5.68 8.76 -4.00
C GLY A 72 5.08 9.18 -5.34
N ILE A 73 5.49 8.51 -6.43
CA ILE A 73 4.93 8.76 -7.77
C ILE A 73 3.45 8.34 -7.82
N GLY A 74 3.11 7.19 -7.26
CA GLY A 74 1.74 6.71 -7.15
C GLY A 74 0.84 7.71 -6.45
N PHE A 75 1.31 8.34 -5.36
CA PHE A 75 0.54 9.32 -4.61
C PHE A 75 0.15 10.50 -5.51
N ILE A 76 1.13 11.06 -6.22
CA ILE A 76 0.92 12.19 -7.14
C ILE A 76 -0.02 11.76 -8.28
N LEU A 77 0.21 10.61 -8.89
CA LEU A 77 -0.60 10.11 -10.00
C LEU A 77 -2.05 9.88 -9.58
N PHE A 78 -2.30 9.19 -8.46
CA PHE A 78 -3.65 8.94 -7.96
C PHE A 78 -4.34 10.23 -7.49
N ALA A 79 -3.61 11.18 -6.90
CA ALA A 79 -4.15 12.49 -6.56
C ALA A 79 -4.59 13.26 -7.81
N ILE A 80 -3.75 13.31 -8.85
CA ILE A 80 -4.13 13.92 -10.13
C ILE A 80 -5.33 13.20 -10.73
N LEU A 81 -5.32 11.86 -10.73
CA LEU A 81 -6.38 11.06 -11.31
C LEU A 81 -7.73 11.27 -10.61
N HIS A 82 -7.74 11.38 -9.28
CA HIS A 82 -8.92 11.75 -8.50
C HIS A 82 -9.46 13.12 -8.93
N ASN A 83 -8.60 14.14 -8.98
CA ASN A 83 -9.00 15.50 -9.40
C ASN A 83 -9.51 15.54 -10.85
N VAL A 84 -8.92 14.75 -11.75
CA VAL A 84 -9.36 14.66 -13.15
C VAL A 84 -10.73 13.99 -13.23
N PHE A 85 -10.94 12.87 -12.52
CA PHE A 85 -12.24 12.19 -12.50
C PHE A 85 -13.34 13.05 -11.91
N GLU A 86 -13.04 13.80 -10.85
CA GLU A 86 -13.98 14.75 -10.26
C GLU A 86 -14.24 15.95 -11.17
N GLY A 87 -13.20 16.46 -11.83
CA GLY A 87 -13.35 17.53 -12.82
C GLY A 87 -14.24 17.12 -14.00
N ILE A 88 -14.08 15.90 -14.51
CA ILE A 88 -14.91 15.39 -15.62
C ILE A 88 -16.32 15.04 -15.13
N SER A 89 -16.47 14.44 -13.94
CA SER A 89 -17.79 14.11 -13.40
C SER A 89 -18.65 15.35 -13.20
N SER A 90 -18.06 16.49 -12.81
CA SER A 90 -18.76 17.77 -12.67
C SER A 90 -19.32 18.34 -13.99
N LYS A 91 -18.86 17.83 -15.14
CA LYS A 91 -19.31 18.23 -16.49
C LYS A 91 -20.28 17.22 -17.10
N VAL A 92 -20.42 16.05 -16.50
CA VAL A 92 -21.34 15.00 -16.95
C VAL A 92 -22.63 15.12 -16.15
N GLY A 93 -23.78 14.99 -16.81
CA GLY A 93 -25.07 15.01 -16.12
C GLY A 93 -25.16 13.89 -15.08
N GLU A 94 -25.62 14.22 -13.86
CA GLU A 94 -25.69 13.31 -12.70
C GLU A 94 -26.47 12.02 -12.96
N THR A 95 -27.40 12.02 -13.91
CA THR A 95 -28.21 10.86 -14.30
C THR A 95 -27.50 9.88 -15.23
N SER A 96 -26.29 10.21 -15.68
CA SER A 96 -25.54 9.38 -16.62
C SER A 96 -24.74 8.30 -15.90
N ILE A 97 -24.71 7.09 -16.46
CA ILE A 97 -23.90 5.97 -15.95
C ILE A 97 -22.41 6.36 -15.86
N ALA A 98 -21.97 7.21 -16.77
CA ALA A 98 -20.61 7.77 -16.78
C ALA A 98 -20.30 8.56 -15.50
N PHE A 99 -21.26 9.31 -14.94
CA PHE A 99 -21.07 10.03 -13.68
C PHE A 99 -20.78 9.07 -12.52
N SER A 100 -21.57 8.00 -12.40
CA SER A 100 -21.38 7.00 -11.34
C SER A 100 -20.03 6.29 -11.44
N LEU A 101 -19.58 5.95 -12.66
CA LEU A 101 -18.29 5.31 -12.88
C LEU A 101 -17.12 6.25 -12.58
N LEU A 102 -17.20 7.51 -13.03
CA LEU A 102 -16.15 8.51 -12.77
C LEU A 102 -16.07 8.85 -11.29
N ASN A 103 -17.22 9.02 -10.62
CA ASN A 103 -17.25 9.30 -9.19
C ASN A 103 -16.69 8.12 -8.38
N GLY A 104 -17.12 6.88 -8.71
CA GLY A 104 -16.58 5.68 -8.08
C GLY A 104 -15.08 5.51 -8.30
N ALA A 105 -14.59 5.75 -9.52
CA ALA A 105 -13.16 5.70 -9.84
C ALA A 105 -12.37 6.82 -9.13
N GLY A 106 -12.97 8.00 -8.97
CA GLY A 106 -12.42 9.13 -8.21
C GLY A 106 -12.26 8.81 -6.73
N VAL A 107 -13.30 8.27 -6.10
CA VAL A 107 -13.23 7.86 -4.69
C VAL A 107 -12.19 6.75 -4.50
N ALA A 108 -12.17 5.76 -5.40
CA ALA A 108 -11.19 4.68 -5.34
C ALA A 108 -9.74 5.18 -5.46
N SER A 109 -9.45 6.08 -6.42
CA SER A 109 -8.11 6.65 -6.58
C SER A 109 -7.70 7.48 -5.37
N PHE A 110 -8.62 8.25 -4.79
CA PHE A 110 -8.38 9.01 -3.57
C PHE A 110 -8.08 8.11 -2.36
N LEU A 111 -8.87 7.04 -2.16
CA LEU A 111 -8.65 6.07 -1.09
C LEU A 111 -7.29 5.38 -1.25
N ILE A 112 -6.91 5.01 -2.48
CA ILE A 112 -5.58 4.45 -2.75
C ILE A 112 -4.48 5.47 -2.39
N ALA A 113 -4.66 6.74 -2.77
CA ALA A 113 -3.69 7.79 -2.46
C ALA A 113 -3.54 8.03 -0.96
N ILE A 114 -4.62 7.99 -0.17
CA ILE A 114 -4.56 8.28 1.28
C ILE A 114 -4.24 7.06 2.13
N PHE A 115 -4.65 5.86 1.74
CA PHE A 115 -4.40 4.66 2.53
C PHE A 115 -3.13 3.95 2.09
N ILE A 116 -3.02 3.62 0.80
CA ILE A 116 -1.94 2.74 0.32
C ILE A 116 -0.62 3.50 0.22
N CYS A 117 -0.64 4.72 -0.31
CA CYS A 117 0.58 5.48 -0.58
C CYS A 117 1.39 5.92 0.66
N PRO A 118 0.80 6.51 1.70
CA PRO A 118 1.57 6.89 2.88
C PRO A 118 2.09 5.67 3.64
N ILE A 119 1.31 4.58 3.70
CA ILE A 119 1.73 3.33 4.35
C ILE A 119 2.87 2.68 3.54
N GLY A 120 2.76 2.65 2.21
CA GLY A 120 3.82 2.18 1.32
C GLY A 120 5.11 2.99 1.43
N LEU A 121 5.00 4.33 1.55
CA LEU A 121 6.13 5.22 1.81
C LEU A 121 6.78 4.92 3.16
N LEU A 122 5.98 4.77 4.22
CA LEU A 122 6.45 4.54 5.57
C LEU A 122 7.20 3.20 5.68
N ILE A 123 6.58 2.12 5.20
CA ILE A 123 7.19 0.78 5.20
C ILE A 123 8.42 0.76 4.29
N GLY A 124 8.36 1.41 3.13
CA GLY A 124 9.49 1.55 2.21
C GLY A 124 10.69 2.26 2.84
N ALA A 125 10.45 3.39 3.52
CA ALA A 125 11.48 4.16 4.18
C ALA A 125 12.12 3.38 5.34
N ILE A 126 11.31 2.80 6.22
CA ILE A 126 11.77 1.99 7.36
C ILE A 126 12.59 0.78 6.85
N GLY A 127 12.06 0.05 5.87
CA GLY A 127 12.75 -1.10 5.29
C GLY A 127 14.07 -0.74 4.60
N ALA A 128 14.13 0.40 3.90
CA ALA A 128 15.36 0.90 3.28
C ALA A 128 16.44 1.23 4.31
N VAL A 129 16.07 1.88 5.42
CA VAL A 129 16.98 2.25 6.50
C VAL A 129 17.53 1.02 7.24
N ILE A 130 16.65 0.09 7.62
CA ILE A 130 17.04 -1.13 8.35
C ILE A 130 17.96 -1.98 7.48
N MET A 131 17.61 -2.20 6.21
CA MET A 131 18.42 -3.05 5.33
C MET A 131 19.76 -2.38 4.95
N SER A 132 19.78 -1.07 4.73
CA SER A 132 21.02 -0.31 4.50
C SER A 132 21.98 -0.41 5.70
N SER A 133 21.44 -0.33 6.91
CA SER A 133 22.21 -0.50 8.14
C SER A 133 22.79 -1.91 8.29
N ARG A 134 22.03 -2.94 7.89
CA ARG A 134 22.48 -4.34 7.91
C ARG A 134 23.57 -4.62 6.89
N GLU A 135 23.45 -4.08 5.68
CA GLU A 135 24.48 -4.21 4.63
C GLU A 135 25.80 -3.56 5.07
N ARG A 136 25.74 -2.40 5.73
CA ARG A 136 26.94 -1.72 6.29
C ARG A 136 27.61 -2.56 7.37
N ARG A 137 26.84 -3.13 8.30
CA ARG A 137 27.39 -4.00 9.37
C ARG A 137 28.05 -5.27 8.82
N SER A 138 27.46 -5.88 7.80
CA SER A 138 28.05 -7.09 7.18
C SER A 138 29.40 -6.79 6.52
N LYS A 139 29.54 -5.65 5.83
CA LYS A 139 30.81 -5.26 5.20
C LYS A 139 31.89 -4.94 6.22
N GLN A 140 31.53 -4.35 7.35
CA GLN A 140 32.47 -4.01 8.42
C GLN A 140 33.02 -5.26 9.11
N ASN A 141 32.18 -6.27 9.40
CA ASN A 141 32.64 -7.53 9.98
C ASN A 141 33.54 -8.34 9.02
N SER A 142 33.31 -8.25 7.71
CA SER A 142 34.16 -8.93 6.72
C SER A 142 35.49 -8.23 6.44
N SER A 143 35.65 -6.97 6.85
CA SER A 143 36.92 -6.22 6.68
C SER A 143 37.80 -6.27 7.92
N ALA A 144 37.29 -6.83 9.02
CA ALA A 144 37.99 -7.03 10.29
C ALA A 144 38.40 -8.50 10.55
N ALA A 145 38.12 -9.39 9.59
CA ALA A 145 38.52 -10.80 9.58
C ALA A 145 39.52 -11.02 8.44
#